data_AF-C6GH63-F1
#
_entry.id   AF-C6GH63-F1
#
_cell.length_a   1.000
_cell.length_b   1.000
_cell.length_c   1.000
_cell.angle_alpha   90.00
_cell.angle_beta   90.00
_cell.angle_gamma   90.00
#
_symmetry.space_group_name_H-M   'P 1'
#
loop_
_entity.id
_entity.type
_entity.pdbx_description
1 polymer ?
#
loop_
_entity_poly.entity_id
_entity_poly.type
_entity_poly.pdbx_seq_one_letter_code
_entity_poly.pdbx_strand_id
1 'polypeptide(L)'
;NVQTATLKVRSRQENIAGVKLPKFEHFSEGETKNDLTGLARGGQQVQACRAAYVKSIELLVELASLQTSFLTLDEAIKTTNRRVNALENVVKPRLEN
;
A
#
# COMPACT_ATOMS: atom_id res chain seq x y z
N ASN A 1 5.58 -19.41 -20.34
CA ASN A 1 4.45 -18.47 -20.26
C ASN A 1 3.99 -18.33 -18.82
N VAL A 2 4.42 -17.29 -18.11
CA VAL A 2 3.90 -16.94 -16.77
C VAL A 2 2.85 -15.86 -16.99
N GLN A 3 1.64 -16.26 -17.41
CA GLN A 3 0.57 -15.32 -17.77
C GLN A 3 -0.23 -14.81 -16.56
N THR A 4 -0.02 -15.40 -15.37
CA THR A 4 -0.74 -15.04 -14.15
C THR A 4 0.23 -14.82 -13.00
N ALA A 5 0.16 -13.63 -12.39
CA ALA A 5 0.93 -13.29 -11.21
C ALA A 5 0.53 -14.20 -10.03
N THR A 6 1.51 -14.85 -9.40
CA THR A 6 1.31 -15.70 -8.21
C THR A 6 0.89 -14.88 -7.00
N LEU A 7 1.51 -13.72 -6.81
CA LEU A 7 1.17 -12.79 -5.74
C LEU A 7 0.45 -11.58 -6.36
N LYS A 8 -0.74 -11.29 -5.86
CA LYS A 8 -1.55 -10.13 -6.24
C LYS A 8 -1.72 -9.22 -5.04
N VAL A 9 -2.06 -7.96 -5.29
CA VAL A 9 -2.36 -6.97 -4.26
C VAL A 9 -3.81 -6.55 -4.40
N ARG A 10 -4.55 -6.54 -3.30
CA ARG A 10 -5.92 -6.04 -3.22
C ARG A 10 -5.90 -4.71 -2.47
N SER A 11 -6.59 -3.71 -3.01
CA SER A 11 -6.81 -2.44 -2.32
C SER A 11 -8.13 -2.48 -1.55
N ARG A 12 -8.10 -1.96 -0.32
CA ARG A 12 -9.26 -1.74 0.55
C ARG A 12 -9.26 -0.30 1.01
N GLN A 13 -10.42 0.31 1.19
CA GLN A 13 -10.53 1.64 1.79
C GLN A 13 -10.83 1.51 3.28
N GLU A 14 -10.07 2.23 4.10
CA GLU A 14 -10.27 2.36 5.54
C GLU A 14 -10.52 3.84 5.87
N ASN A 15 -11.48 4.14 6.74
CA ASN A 15 -11.78 5.52 7.13
C ASN A 15 -11.11 5.84 8.47
N ILE A 16 -10.20 6.81 8.48
CA ILE A 16 -9.53 7.28 9.70
C ILE A 16 -9.81 8.78 9.83
N ALA A 17 -10.48 9.17 10.91
CA ALA A 17 -10.80 10.57 11.23
C ALA A 17 -11.51 11.35 10.10
N GLY A 18 -12.32 10.66 9.28
CA GLY A 18 -13.04 11.25 8.16
C GLY A 18 -12.26 11.28 6.83
N VAL A 19 -11.02 10.80 6.82
CA VAL A 19 -10.18 10.63 5.63
C VAL A 19 -10.21 9.17 5.18
N LYS A 20 -10.61 8.93 3.92
CA LYS A 20 -10.60 7.58 3.32
C LYS A 20 -9.17 7.25 2.86
N LEU A 21 -8.50 6.37 3.59
CA LEU A 21 -7.15 5.91 3.30
C LEU A 21 -7.19 4.59 2.51
N PRO A 22 -6.40 4.45 1.43
CA PRO A 22 -6.23 3.18 0.75
C PRO A 22 -5.24 2.30 1.53
N LYS A 23 -5.66 1.08 1.85
CA LYS A 23 -4.86 0.02 2.46
C LYS A 23 -4.64 -1.09 1.44
N PHE A 24 -3.42 -1.61 1.37
CA PHE A 24 -3.09 -2.72 0.49
C PHE A 24 -2.93 -4.01 1.29
N GLU A 25 -3.57 -5.08 0.82
CA GLU A 25 -3.45 -6.43 1.36
C GLU A 25 -2.85 -7.33 0.27
N HIS A 26 -1.86 -8.15 0.64
CA HIS A 26 -1.31 -9.14 -0.28
C HIS A 26 -2.26 -10.35 -0.35
N PHE A 27 -2.48 -10.88 -1.55
CA PHE A 27 -3.30 -12.06 -1.80
C PHE A 27 -2.56 -13.01 -2.73
N SER A 28 -2.35 -14.24 -2.28
CA SER A 28 -1.73 -15.29 -3.10
C SER A 28 -2.83 -16.10 -3.79
N GLU A 29 -2.95 -15.95 -5.11
CA GLU A 29 -3.97 -16.65 -5.90
C GLU A 29 -3.31 -17.87 -6.57
N GLY A 30 -3.08 -18.90 -5.77
CA GLY A 30 -2.62 -20.21 -6.24
C GLY A 30 -1.13 -20.49 -6.10
N GLU A 31 -0.83 -21.74 -5.81
CA GLU A 31 0.51 -22.27 -5.63
C GLU A 31 1.21 -22.39 -6.99
N THR A 32 2.25 -21.58 -7.25
CA THR A 32 3.13 -21.85 -8.40
C THR A 32 3.91 -23.13 -8.07
N LYS A 33 3.44 -24.24 -8.63
CA LYS A 33 4.26 -25.43 -8.90
C LYS A 33 5.27 -25.06 -9.98
N ASN A 34 6.29 -24.31 -9.58
CA ASN A 34 7.53 -24.28 -10.34
C ASN A 34 8.19 -25.62 -10.07
N ASP A 35 7.98 -26.55 -10.98
CA ASP A 35 8.64 -27.84 -10.97
C ASP A 35 10.15 -27.62 -10.99
N LEU A 36 10.78 -27.68 -9.82
CA LEU A 36 12.24 -27.67 -9.62
C LEU A 36 12.85 -29.02 -10.04
N THR A 37 12.20 -29.73 -10.97
CA THR A 37 12.62 -31.03 -11.46
C THR A 37 13.94 -30.87 -12.21
N GLY A 38 14.99 -31.55 -11.74
CA GLY A 38 16.32 -31.52 -12.37
C GLY A 38 17.38 -30.66 -11.66
N LEU A 39 17.04 -29.96 -10.57
CA LEU A 39 17.99 -29.08 -9.87
C LEU A 39 18.80 -29.76 -8.75
N ALA A 40 18.62 -31.06 -8.51
CA ALA A 40 19.32 -31.83 -7.46
C ALA A 40 19.42 -31.03 -6.12
N ARG A 41 20.62 -30.80 -5.58
CA ARG A 41 20.85 -29.99 -4.37
C ARG A 41 20.63 -28.48 -4.56
N GLY A 42 20.72 -27.98 -5.79
CA GLY A 42 20.49 -26.56 -6.10
C GLY A 42 19.03 -26.13 -5.90
N GLY A 43 18.08 -27.07 -6.01
CA GLY A 43 16.65 -26.80 -5.80
C GLY A 43 16.35 -26.28 -4.39
N GLN A 44 17.09 -26.73 -3.37
CA GLN A 44 16.92 -26.28 -1.99
C GLN A 44 17.31 -24.80 -1.81
N GLN A 45 18.42 -24.35 -2.42
CA GLN A 45 18.83 -22.96 -2.34
C GLN A 45 17.88 -22.03 -3.10
N VAL A 46 17.36 -22.48 -4.24
CA VAL A 46 16.34 -21.74 -4.99
C VAL A 46 15.04 -21.61 -4.20
N GLN A 47 14.62 -22.65 -3.48
CA GLN A 47 13.48 -22.57 -2.57
C GLN A 47 13.71 -21.60 -1.41
N ALA A 48 14.90 -21.62 -0.79
CA ALA A 48 15.24 -20.69 0.28
C ALA A 48 15.22 -19.23 -0.20
N CYS A 49 15.83 -18.94 -1.35
CA CYS A 49 15.76 -17.61 -1.96
C CYS A 49 14.32 -17.19 -2.29
N ARG A 50 13.49 -18.11 -2.78
CA ARG A 50 12.08 -17.83 -3.08
C ARG A 50 11.31 -17.47 -1.81
N ALA A 51 11.52 -18.19 -0.72
CA ALA A 51 10.88 -17.89 0.56
C ALA A 51 11.28 -16.50 1.08
N ALA A 52 12.57 -16.15 1.00
CA ALA A 52 13.05 -14.80 1.34
C ALA A 52 12.43 -13.73 0.43
N TYR A 53 12.31 -14.00 -0.87
CA TYR A 53 11.73 -13.06 -1.82
C TYR A 53 10.24 -12.79 -1.56
N VAL A 54 9.46 -13.83 -1.25
CA VAL A 54 8.04 -13.67 -0.89
C VAL A 54 7.90 -12.80 0.36
N LYS A 55 8.70 -13.07 1.40
CA LYS A 55 8.72 -12.26 2.63
C LYS A 55 9.08 -10.79 2.36
N SER A 56 10.04 -10.55 1.45
CA SER A 56 10.39 -9.19 1.05
C SER A 56 9.24 -8.48 0.33
N ILE A 57 8.48 -9.19 -0.52
CA ILE A 57 7.32 -8.59 -1.18
C ILE A 57 6.22 -8.25 -0.17
N GLU A 58 5.95 -9.10 0.81
CA GLU A 58 4.99 -8.81 1.89
C GLU A 58 5.34 -7.50 2.61
N LEU A 59 6.62 -7.32 2.96
CA LEU A 59 7.09 -6.10 3.60
C LEU A 59 6.97 -4.87 2.70
N LEU A 60 7.27 -5.02 1.40
CA LEU A 60 7.14 -3.93 0.44
C LEU A 60 5.68 -3.50 0.25
N VAL A 61 4.73 -4.45 0.27
CA VAL A 61 3.29 -4.15 0.19
C VAL A 61 2.83 -3.37 1.42
N GLU A 62 3.28 -3.77 2.61
CA GLU A 62 2.99 -3.06 3.86
C GLU A 62 3.55 -1.63 3.84
N LEU A 63 4.80 -1.48 3.40
CA LEU A 63 5.45 -0.17 3.28
C LEU A 63 4.74 0.73 2.25
N ALA A 64 4.36 0.20 1.09
CA ALA A 64 3.60 0.93 0.08
C ALA A 64 2.22 1.38 0.59
N SER A 65 1.56 0.55 1.41
CA SER A 65 0.30 0.91 2.08
C SER A 65 0.49 2.09 3.03
N LEU A 66 1.57 2.07 3.81
CA LEU A 66 1.88 3.15 4.72
C LEU A 66 2.23 4.44 3.99
N GLN A 67 3.07 4.38 2.94
CA GLN A 67 3.44 5.54 2.12
C GLN A 67 2.22 6.20 1.47
N THR A 68 1.33 5.40 0.89
CA THR A 68 0.11 5.92 0.24
C THR A 68 -0.83 6.56 1.26
N SER A 69 -0.95 5.96 2.45
CA SER A 69 -1.72 6.53 3.56
C SER A 69 -1.13 7.85 4.04
N PHE A 70 0.19 7.95 4.16
CA PHE A 70 0.86 9.21 4.54
C PHE A 70 0.63 10.32 3.54
N LEU A 71 0.75 10.04 2.24
CA LEU A 71 0.57 11.04 1.19
C LEU A 71 -0.87 11.59 1.18
N THR A 72 -1.86 10.70 1.26
CA THR A 72 -3.28 11.08 1.29
C THR A 72 -3.67 11.83 2.56
N LEU A 73 -3.09 11.45 3.70
CA LEU A 73 -3.31 12.15 4.97
C LEU A 73 -2.67 13.56 4.98
N ASP A 74 -1.45 13.71 4.45
CA ASP A 74 -0.78 15.01 4.34
C ASP A 74 -1.59 15.99 3.48
N GLU A 75 -2.16 15.52 2.36
CA GLU A 75 -3.06 16.32 1.53
C GLU A 75 -4.34 16.74 2.28
N ALA A 76 -4.95 15.83 3.04
CA ALA A 76 -6.12 16.13 3.87
C ALA A 76 -5.82 17.17 4.97
N ILE A 77 -4.65 17.10 5.59
CA ILE A 77 -4.22 18.10 6.59
C ILE A 77 -4.02 19.46 5.92
N LYS A 78 -3.32 19.51 4.77
CA LYS A 78 -3.09 20.77 4.03
C LYS A 78 -4.38 21.43 3.60
N THR A 79 -5.35 20.66 3.09
CA THR A 79 -6.66 21.19 2.70
C THR A 79 -7.46 21.71 3.89
N THR A 80 -7.40 21.02 5.03
CA THR A 80 -8.04 21.46 6.28
C THR A 80 -7.42 22.77 6.78
N ASN A 81 -6.09 22.85 6.83
CA ASN A 81 -5.37 24.08 7.21
C ASN A 81 -5.70 25.24 6.28
N ARG A 82 -5.77 24.99 4.96
CA ARG A 82 -6.16 26.03 3.99
C ARG A 82 -7.59 26.53 4.22
N ARG A 83 -8.53 25.64 4.57
CA ARG A 83 -9.92 25.99 4.89
C ARG A 83 -10.01 26.80 6.18
N VAL A 84 -9.29 26.40 7.23
CA VAL A 84 -9.22 27.15 8.50
C VAL A 84 -8.65 28.55 8.24
N ASN A 85 -7.54 28.65 7.52
CA ASN A 85 -6.92 29.93 7.19
C ASN A 85 -7.85 30.86 6.38
N ALA A 86 -8.61 30.30 5.42
CA ALA A 86 -9.59 31.08 4.66
C ALA A 86 -10.74 31.59 5.55
N LEU A 87 -11.21 30.77 6.49
CA LEU A 87 -12.28 31.17 7.41
C LEU A 87 -11.81 32.27 8.36
N GLU A 88 -10.63 32.14 8.95
CA GLU A 88 -10.09 33.10 9.91
C GLU A 88 -9.70 34.42 9.27
N ASN A 89 -9.01 34.40 8.12
CA ASN A 89 -8.40 35.59 7.54
C ASN A 89 -9.22 36.24 6.41
N VAL A 90 -10.25 35.57 5.88
CA VAL A 90 -11.06 36.11 4.77
C VAL A 90 -12.53 36.20 5.14
N VAL A 91 -13.11 35.15 5.72
CA VAL A 91 -14.57 35.09 5.95
C VAL A 91 -14.98 35.84 7.21
N LYS A 92 -14.32 35.62 8.36
CA LYS A 92 -14.61 36.30 9.62
C LYS A 92 -14.55 37.84 9.50
N PRO A 93 -13.48 38.43 8.91
CA PRO A 93 -13.36 39.88 8.79
C PRO A 93 -14.40 40.51 7.85
N ARG A 94 -14.94 39.73 6.91
CA ARG A 94 -16.00 40.19 6.00
C ARG A 94 -17.40 40.14 6.60
N LEU A 95 -17.58 39.40 7.70
CA LEU A 95 -18.85 39.27 8.42
C LEU A 95 -18.97 40.26 9.59
N GLU A 96 -17.85 40.77 10.10
CA GLU A 96 -17.82 41.74 11.21
C GLU A 96 -17.79 43.22 10.75
N ASN A 97 -17.62 43.50 9.45
CA ASN A 97 -17.81 44.82 8.84
C ASN A 97 -19.24 44.97 8.28
#